data_AF-A0A5S5DMW5-F1
#
_entry.id   AF-A0A5S5DMW5-F1
#
_cell.length_a   1.000
_cell.length_b   1.000
_cell.length_c   1.000
_cell.angle_alpha   90.00
_cell.angle_beta   90.00
_cell.angle_gamma   90.00
#
_symmetry.space_group_name_H-M   'P 1'
#
loop_
_entity.id
_entity.type
_entity.pdbx_description
1 polymer ?
#
loop_
_entity_poly.entity_id
_entity_poly.type
_entity_poly.pdbx_seq_one_letter_code
_entity_poly.pdbx_strand_id
1 'polypeptide(L)'
;MNQHAKMIGLALIAVLWASLTSAQEQRITPALFEGAAIVGYADRGAYINCVGPAVKYSFSKNAVFLGLLPTLKIKRDNTGDDKPRNSFITPTLGFGVTFIHRHLVLQLPCFYTPKTTVEDGRWQPGAGIGYKF
;
A
#
# COMPACT_ATOMS: atom_id res chain seq x y z
N MET A 1 1.14 -54.92 -3.15
CA MET A 1 0.19 -53.80 -2.99
C MET A 1 -0.37 -53.45 -4.36
N ASN A 2 -1.67 -53.69 -4.59
CA ASN A 2 -2.28 -53.59 -5.92
C ASN A 2 -2.24 -52.15 -6.48
N GLN A 3 -2.02 -52.04 -7.80
CA GLN A 3 -1.91 -50.76 -8.52
C GLN A 3 -3.15 -49.88 -8.35
N HIS A 4 -4.33 -50.51 -8.22
CA HIS A 4 -5.59 -49.82 -7.91
C HIS A 4 -5.58 -49.14 -6.53
N ALA A 5 -5.00 -49.77 -5.51
CA ALA A 5 -4.90 -49.18 -4.17
C ALA A 5 -3.97 -47.95 -4.17
N LYS A 6 -2.91 -47.97 -4.99
CA LYS A 6 -2.02 -46.81 -5.17
C LYS A 6 -2.72 -45.65 -5.89
N MET A 7 -3.50 -45.93 -6.93
CA MET A 7 -4.25 -44.88 -7.65
C MET A 7 -5.35 -44.26 -6.78
N ILE A 8 -6.07 -45.06 -6.00
CA ILE A 8 -7.08 -44.56 -5.06
C ILE A 8 -6.43 -43.69 -3.99
N GLY A 9 -5.27 -44.11 -3.45
CA GLY A 9 -4.50 -43.30 -2.51
C GLY A 9 -4.06 -41.96 -3.10
N LEU A 10 -3.55 -41.95 -4.33
CA LEU A 10 -3.15 -40.72 -5.01
C LEU A 10 -4.33 -39.77 -5.30
N ALA A 11 -5.47 -40.33 -5.72
CA ALA A 11 -6.68 -39.55 -5.99
C ALA A 11 -7.24 -38.91 -4.70
N LEU A 12 -7.23 -39.64 -3.58
CA LEU A 12 -7.65 -39.11 -2.28
C LEU A 12 -6.73 -38.00 -1.79
N ILE A 13 -5.41 -38.14 -1.98
CA ILE A 13 -4.45 -37.07 -1.67
C ILE A 13 -4.73 -35.85 -2.56
N ALA A 14 -4.91 -36.02 -3.87
CA ALA A 14 -5.22 -34.90 -4.78
C ALA A 14 -6.52 -34.15 -4.39
N VAL A 15 -7.56 -34.88 -3.97
CA VAL A 15 -8.83 -34.29 -3.50
C VAL A 15 -8.65 -33.53 -2.18
N LEU A 16 -7.84 -34.03 -1.26
CA LEU A 16 -7.52 -33.37 0.01
C LEU A 16 -6.68 -32.09 -0.20
N TRP A 17 -5.77 -32.09 -1.17
CA TRP A 17 -4.99 -30.90 -1.51
C TRP A 17 -5.84 -29.82 -2.20
N ALA A 18 -6.77 -30.22 -3.08
CA ALA A 18 -7.68 -29.30 -3.76
C ALA A 18 -8.69 -28.63 -2.82
N SER A 19 -9.09 -29.31 -1.73
CA SER A 19 -10.03 -28.77 -0.74
C SER A 19 -9.39 -27.80 0.26
N LEU A 20 -8.06 -27.87 0.47
CA LEU A 20 -7.30 -26.89 1.26
C LEU A 20 -7.15 -25.52 0.55
N THR A 21 -7.24 -25.48 -0.78
CA THR A 21 -7.08 -24.24 -1.57
C THR A 21 -8.34 -23.39 -1.68
N SER A 22 -9.52 -23.89 -1.29
CA SER A 22 -10.81 -23.25 -1.59
C SER A 22 -11.52 -22.59 -0.41
N ALA A 23 -10.89 -22.51 0.77
CA ALA A 23 -11.52 -21.98 1.99
C ALA A 23 -11.25 -20.48 2.27
N GLN A 24 -10.62 -19.75 1.35
CA GLN A 24 -10.33 -18.33 1.56
C GLN A 24 -11.44 -17.44 1.03
N GLU A 25 -12.28 -16.99 1.95
CA GLU A 25 -13.30 -15.98 1.72
C GLU A 25 -12.62 -14.66 1.34
N GLN A 26 -12.69 -14.32 0.05
CA GLN A 26 -12.20 -13.05 -0.47
C GLN A 26 -13.13 -11.95 0.01
N ARG A 27 -12.63 -11.02 0.84
CA ARG A 27 -13.47 -10.00 1.49
C ARG A 27 -13.06 -8.60 1.07
N ILE A 28 -14.01 -7.86 0.50
CA ILE A 28 -13.91 -6.41 0.28
C ILE A 28 -14.52 -5.71 1.49
N THR A 29 -13.74 -4.87 2.16
CA THR A 29 -14.17 -4.11 3.35
C THR A 29 -13.66 -2.68 3.30
N PRO A 30 -14.44 -1.69 3.77
CA PRO A 30 -13.87 -0.38 4.08
C PRO A 30 -12.90 -0.50 5.27
N ALA A 31 -11.82 0.26 5.24
CA ALA A 31 -10.85 0.38 6.32
C ALA A 31 -10.59 1.86 6.61
N LEU A 32 -10.84 2.30 7.85
CA LEU A 32 -10.54 3.68 8.25
C LEU A 32 -9.04 3.88 8.48
N PHE A 33 -8.39 2.88 9.08
CA PHE A 33 -6.97 2.89 9.41
C PHE A 33 -6.47 1.44 9.55
N GLU A 34 -5.27 1.13 9.04
CA GLU A 34 -4.75 -0.25 9.01
C GLU A 34 -3.54 -0.49 9.93
N GLY A 35 -3.18 0.45 10.82
CA GLY A 35 -2.10 0.23 11.78
C GLY A 35 -0.74 -0.02 11.12
N ALA A 36 -0.44 0.71 10.05
CA ALA A 36 0.82 0.61 9.33
C ALA A 36 1.50 1.97 9.22
N ALA A 37 2.82 1.98 9.39
CA ALA A 37 3.66 3.14 9.14
C ALA A 37 4.55 2.86 7.92
N ILE A 38 4.56 3.80 6.99
CA ILE A 38 5.30 3.69 5.73
C ILE A 38 6.24 4.88 5.64
N VAL A 39 7.46 4.63 5.20
CA VAL A 39 8.40 5.66 4.78
C VAL A 39 8.68 5.51 3.29
N GLY A 40 8.91 6.61 2.60
CA GLY A 40 9.15 6.55 1.17
C GLY A 40 9.67 7.84 0.59
N TYR A 41 9.69 7.87 -0.74
CA TYR A 41 10.19 9.00 -1.51
C TYR A 41 9.21 9.36 -2.63
N ALA A 42 8.91 10.65 -2.76
CA ALA A 42 8.08 11.20 -3.82
C ALA A 42 8.41 12.68 -4.02
N ASP A 43 8.24 13.20 -5.24
CA ASP A 43 8.37 14.65 -5.49
C ASP A 43 9.70 15.25 -4.99
N ARG A 44 10.80 14.51 -5.13
CA ARG A 44 12.15 14.89 -4.65
C ARG A 44 12.26 15.07 -3.12
N GLY A 45 11.37 14.48 -2.34
CA GLY A 45 11.37 14.53 -0.89
C GLY A 45 11.04 13.18 -0.26
N ALA A 46 11.42 13.02 1.00
CA ALA A 46 10.99 11.88 1.79
C ALA A 46 9.55 12.09 2.28
N TYR A 47 8.88 11.01 2.65
CA TYR A 47 7.58 11.10 3.31
C TYR A 47 7.42 9.98 4.34
N ILE A 48 6.54 10.22 5.31
CA ILE A 48 6.04 9.23 6.25
C ILE A 48 4.52 9.24 6.16
N ASN A 49 3.88 8.09 6.05
CA ASN A 49 2.42 8.02 6.01
C ASN A 49 1.83 6.82 6.72
N CYS A 50 0.51 6.86 6.80
CA CYS A 50 -0.33 5.77 7.25
C CYS A 50 -1.29 5.33 6.14
N VAL A 51 -1.85 4.12 6.30
CA VAL A 51 -2.86 3.59 5.38
C VAL A 51 -4.26 3.86 5.94
N GLY A 52 -5.08 4.55 5.15
CA GLY A 52 -6.51 4.72 5.41
C GLY A 52 -6.94 6.18 5.47
N PRO A 53 -8.21 6.49 5.11
CA PRO A 53 -9.27 5.54 4.78
C PRO A 53 -9.13 4.94 3.38
N ALA A 54 -9.52 3.67 3.22
CA ALA A 54 -9.31 2.89 2.00
C ALA A 54 -10.35 1.78 1.82
N VAL A 55 -10.46 1.28 0.58
CA VAL A 55 -11.10 0.00 0.29
C VAL A 55 -10.03 -1.09 0.36
N LYS A 56 -10.27 -2.09 1.20
CA LYS A 56 -9.39 -3.23 1.44
C LYS A 56 -9.93 -4.47 0.74
N TYR A 57 -9.08 -5.12 -0.02
CA TYR A 57 -9.29 -6.46 -0.55
C TYR A 57 -8.35 -7.43 0.16
N SER A 58 -8.90 -8.36 0.94
CA SER A 58 -8.13 -9.33 1.71
C SER A 58 -8.16 -10.70 1.06
N PHE A 59 -6.99 -11.34 0.96
CA PHE A 59 -6.83 -12.69 0.44
C PHE A 59 -5.66 -13.38 1.13
N SER A 60 -5.91 -14.52 1.75
CA SER A 60 -4.89 -15.24 2.52
C SER A 60 -4.23 -14.36 3.59
N LYS A 61 -2.89 -14.37 3.65
CA LYS A 61 -2.06 -13.52 4.52
C LYS A 61 -1.75 -12.16 3.90
N ASN A 62 -2.45 -11.81 2.81
CA ASN A 62 -2.23 -10.61 2.01
C ASN A 62 -3.45 -9.70 2.05
N ALA A 63 -3.19 -8.41 1.85
CA ALA A 63 -4.23 -7.44 1.57
C ALA A 63 -3.74 -6.39 0.58
N VAL A 64 -4.64 -5.93 -0.27
CA VAL A 64 -4.44 -4.77 -1.15
C VAL A 64 -5.40 -3.68 -0.73
N PHE A 65 -4.91 -2.46 -0.65
CA PHE A 65 -5.68 -1.27 -0.30
C PHE A 65 -5.61 -0.30 -1.46
N LEU A 66 -6.76 0.29 -1.78
CA LEU A 66 -6.85 1.46 -2.63
C LEU A 66 -7.49 2.58 -1.80
N GLY A 67 -6.76 3.67 -1.58
CA GLY A 67 -7.30 4.72 -0.74
C GLY A 67 -6.37 5.88 -0.46
N LEU A 68 -6.79 6.66 0.53
CA LEU A 68 -6.13 7.86 0.97
C LEU A 68 -5.00 7.54 1.94
N LEU A 69 -3.96 8.38 1.88
CA LEU A 69 -2.70 8.19 2.58
C LEU A 69 -2.37 9.48 3.35
N PRO A 70 -2.84 9.63 4.60
CA PRO A 70 -2.46 10.74 5.47
C PRO A 70 -0.94 10.75 5.63
N THR A 71 -0.30 11.79 5.12
CA THR A 71 1.14 11.81 4.89
C THR A 71 1.78 13.07 5.47
N LEU A 72 2.96 12.92 6.06
CA LEU A 72 3.89 14.01 6.32
C LEU A 72 4.97 13.99 5.25
N LYS A 73 5.01 15.02 4.41
CA LYS A 73 6.11 15.22 3.45
C LYS A 73 7.25 15.95 4.14
N ILE A 74 8.46 15.45 3.91
CA ILE A 74 9.72 15.98 4.40
C ILE A 74 10.50 16.44 3.18
N LYS A 75 10.41 17.73 2.88
CA LYS A 75 10.97 18.33 1.67
C LYS A 75 11.36 19.77 1.98
N ARG A 76 12.55 20.19 1.53
CA ARG A 76 12.90 21.62 1.55
C ARG A 76 12.09 22.35 0.49
N ASP A 77 11.54 23.48 0.88
CA ASP A 77 10.96 24.41 -0.06
C ASP A 77 12.08 25.07 -0.89
N ASN A 78 11.93 25.02 -2.22
CA ASN A 78 12.88 25.61 -3.18
C ASN A 78 12.33 26.96 -3.67
N THR A 79 11.87 27.79 -2.74
CA THR A 79 11.51 29.18 -3.04
C THR A 79 12.78 30.03 -3.05
N GLY A 80 12.86 31.02 -3.96
CA GLY A 80 13.97 31.96 -4.02
C GLY A 80 14.15 32.70 -2.69
N ASP A 81 15.37 33.16 -2.40
CA ASP A 81 15.78 33.61 -1.07
C ASP A 81 14.89 34.73 -0.46
N ASP A 82 14.19 35.50 -1.30
CA ASP A 82 13.31 36.60 -0.91
C ASP A 82 11.84 36.22 -0.69
N LYS A 83 11.47 34.93 -0.79
CA LYS A 83 10.08 34.47 -0.64
C LYS A 83 9.86 33.68 0.66
N PRO A 84 8.65 33.75 1.27
CA PRO A 84 8.30 32.92 2.40
C PRO A 84 8.49 31.44 2.07
N ARG A 85 9.28 30.73 2.90
CA ARG A 85 9.55 29.30 2.76
C ARG A 85 8.49 28.50 3.51
N ASN A 86 7.98 27.45 2.91
CA ASN A 86 7.12 26.50 3.60
C ASN A 86 7.90 25.71 4.67
N SER A 87 7.18 25.20 5.67
CA SER A 87 7.75 24.33 6.71
C SER A 87 8.44 23.11 6.09
N PHE A 88 9.58 22.70 6.67
CA PHE A 88 10.32 21.52 6.26
C PHE A 88 9.50 20.22 6.34
N ILE A 89 8.52 20.18 7.25
CA ILE A 89 7.55 19.10 7.41
C ILE A 89 6.17 19.68 7.10
N THR A 90 5.49 19.11 6.11
CA THR A 90 4.17 19.57 5.67
C THR A 90 3.18 18.40 5.63
N PRO A 91 2.00 18.52 6.25
CA PRO A 91 0.93 17.54 6.09
C PRO A 91 0.37 17.57 4.67
N THR A 92 0.14 16.40 4.10
CA THR A 92 -0.47 16.24 2.78
C THR A 92 -1.32 14.97 2.74
N LEU A 93 -2.14 14.87 1.71
CA LEU A 93 -2.95 13.69 1.46
C LEU A 93 -2.49 13.05 0.15
N GLY A 94 -2.00 11.83 0.25
CA GLY A 94 -1.73 10.98 -0.91
C GLY A 94 -2.95 10.14 -1.26
N PHE A 95 -2.94 9.59 -2.48
CA PHE A 95 -3.81 8.51 -2.89
C PHE A 95 -2.97 7.43 -3.54
N GLY A 96 -3.25 6.15 -3.28
CA GLY A 96 -2.45 5.11 -3.90
C GLY A 96 -2.85 3.70 -3.56
N VAL A 97 -2.03 2.77 -4.07
CA VAL A 97 -2.16 1.34 -3.82
C VAL A 97 -1.18 0.94 -2.73
N THR A 98 -1.67 0.19 -1.73
CA THR A 98 -0.83 -0.42 -0.70
C THR A 98 -1.01 -1.92 -0.74
N PHE A 99 0.09 -2.67 -0.82
CA PHE A 99 0.12 -4.12 -0.64
C PHE A 99 0.70 -4.45 0.72
N ILE A 100 0.06 -5.37 1.45
CA ILE A 100 0.52 -5.86 2.75
C ILE A 100 0.67 -7.37 2.69
N HIS A 101 1.83 -7.87 3.11
CA HIS A 101 2.09 -9.28 3.37
C HIS A 101 2.58 -9.45 4.81
N ARG A 102 1.74 -10.02 5.69
CA ARG A 102 1.99 -10.06 7.15
C ARG A 102 2.32 -8.67 7.70
N HIS A 103 3.57 -8.43 8.09
CA HIS A 103 4.05 -7.14 8.60
C HIS A 103 4.71 -6.27 7.53
N LEU A 104 5.04 -6.81 6.35
CA LEU A 104 5.67 -6.04 5.28
C LEU A 104 4.61 -5.25 4.50
N VAL A 105 4.89 -3.97 4.28
CA VAL A 105 4.04 -3.07 3.51
C VAL A 105 4.82 -2.52 2.33
N LEU A 106 4.25 -2.60 1.13
CA LEU A 106 4.75 -1.94 -0.08
C LEU A 106 3.69 -0.96 -0.56
N GLN A 107 4.09 0.24 -0.95
CA GLN A 107 3.14 1.29 -1.30
C GLN A 107 3.58 2.08 -2.52
N LEU A 108 2.62 2.33 -3.41
CA LEU A 108 2.76 3.20 -4.58
C LEU A 108 1.80 4.38 -4.41
N PRO A 109 2.20 5.46 -3.70
CA PRO A 109 1.40 6.66 -3.59
C PRO A 109 1.55 7.57 -4.81
N CYS A 110 0.55 8.41 -5.00
CA CYS A 110 0.59 9.57 -5.87
C CYS A 110 0.17 10.79 -5.05
N PHE A 111 0.92 11.89 -5.16
CA PHE A 111 0.64 13.13 -4.47
C PHE A 111 0.39 14.25 -5.48
N TYR A 112 -0.70 14.99 -5.32
CA TYR A 112 -0.92 16.16 -6.15
C TYR A 112 -0.09 17.34 -5.66
N THR A 113 0.67 17.96 -6.56
CA THR A 113 1.35 19.22 -6.31
C THR A 113 0.53 20.33 -6.99
N PRO A 114 0.03 21.33 -6.25
CA PRO A 114 -0.76 22.40 -6.82
C PRO A 114 0.03 23.23 -7.84
N LYS A 115 -0.69 23.84 -8.78
CA LYS A 115 -0.11 24.83 -9.69
C LYS A 115 0.43 26.02 -8.91
N THR A 116 1.61 26.48 -9.30
CA THR A 116 2.23 27.72 -8.80
C THR A 116 2.28 28.75 -9.92
N THR A 117 2.84 29.94 -9.66
CA THR A 117 3.05 30.96 -10.68
C THR A 117 4.13 30.59 -11.71
N VAL A 118 4.93 29.55 -11.43
CA VAL A 118 6.09 29.14 -12.25
C VAL A 118 6.01 27.69 -12.75
N GLU A 119 5.17 26.84 -12.14
CA GLU A 119 5.02 25.43 -12.52
C GLU A 119 3.55 24.99 -12.51
N ASP A 120 3.15 24.18 -13.49
CA ASP A 120 1.82 23.58 -13.55
C ASP A 120 1.63 22.48 -12.51
N GLY A 121 0.37 22.32 -12.07
CA GLY A 121 -0.01 21.30 -11.10
C GLY A 121 0.09 19.90 -11.70
N ARG A 122 0.72 18.98 -10.99
CA ARG A 122 0.95 17.61 -11.46
C ARG A 122 0.89 16.58 -10.33
N TRP A 123 0.51 15.37 -10.70
CA TRP A 123 0.62 14.20 -9.85
C TRP A 123 2.06 13.69 -9.82
N GLN A 124 2.55 13.46 -8.61
CA GLN A 124 3.90 12.99 -8.34
C GLN A 124 3.82 11.56 -7.82
N PRO A 125 4.16 10.55 -8.62
CA PRO A 125 4.24 9.18 -8.14
C PRO A 125 5.39 9.04 -7.15
N GLY A 126 5.24 8.10 -6.23
CA GLY A 126 6.25 7.73 -5.26
C GLY A 126 6.28 6.24 -5.03
N ALA A 127 7.20 5.83 -4.17
CA ALA A 127 7.30 4.48 -3.67
C ALA A 127 7.67 4.49 -2.18
N GLY A 128 7.14 3.54 -1.44
CA GLY A 128 7.41 3.40 -0.02
C GLY A 128 7.37 1.96 0.46
N ILE A 129 8.02 1.75 1.59
CA ILE A 129 8.05 0.50 2.33
C ILE A 129 7.67 0.80 3.77
N GLY A 130 7.01 -0.16 4.41
CA GLY A 130 6.53 0.04 5.77
C GLY A 130 6.39 -1.24 6.55
N TYR A 131 5.96 -1.03 7.78
CA TYR A 131 5.68 -2.08 8.75
C TYR A 131 4.24 -1.96 9.22
N LYS A 132 3.53 -3.09 9.24
CA LYS A 132 2.22 -3.23 9.86
C LYS A 132 2.38 -3.87 11.25
N PHE A 133 1.90 -3.17 12.28
CA PHE A 133 1.98 -3.60 13.68
C PHE A 133 0.92 -4.67 14.01
#